data_AF-A0A967Y428-F1
#
_entry.id   AF-A0A967Y428-F1
#
_cell.length_a   1.000
_cell.length_b   1.000
_cell.length_c   1.000
_cell.angle_alpha   90.00
_cell.angle_beta   90.00
_cell.angle_gamma   90.00
#
_symmetry.space_group_name_H-M   'P 1'
#
loop_
_entity.id
_entity.type
_entity.pdbx_description
1 polymer ?
#
loop_
_entity_poly.entity_id
_entity_poly.type
_entity_poly.pdbx_seq_one_letter_code
_entity_poly.pdbx_strand_id
1 'polypeptide(L)'
;VWSRPIVEWAGDVDVALLDGSFYSLDELPGRDVASVGHPLIVDSMELLAPFADRERPRIWFTHFNHSNPALDPSSPEHARIEELGFGV
;
A
#
# COMPACT_ATOMS: atom_id res chain seq x y z
N VAL A 1 8.95 -14.00 10.27
CA VAL A 1 8.56 -14.03 8.85
C VAL A 1 7.31 -14.88 8.73
N TRP A 2 6.35 -14.48 7.90
CA TRP A 2 5.08 -15.20 7.75
C TRP A 2 5.31 -16.56 7.07
N SER A 3 4.58 -17.59 7.49
CA SER A 3 4.68 -18.94 6.92
C SER A 3 4.02 -19.07 5.56
N ARG A 4 3.19 -18.10 5.18
CA ARG A 4 2.41 -18.06 3.94
C ARG A 4 2.64 -16.71 3.24
N PRO A 5 2.87 -16.70 1.91
CA PRO A 5 2.98 -15.46 1.13
C PRO A 5 1.71 -14.59 1.22
N ILE A 6 1.88 -13.27 1.24
CA ILE A 6 0.76 -12.32 1.32
C ILE A 6 -0.20 -12.43 0.14
N VAL A 7 0.30 -12.79 -1.05
CA VAL A 7 -0.54 -13.01 -2.25
C VAL A 7 -1.56 -14.12 -2.03
N GLU A 8 -1.23 -15.15 -1.27
CA GLU A 8 -2.17 -16.21 -0.98
C GLU A 8 -3.22 -15.78 0.06
N TRP A 9 -2.84 -14.96 1.03
CA TRP A 9 -3.81 -14.35 1.96
C TRP A 9 -4.78 -13.42 1.24
N ALA A 10 -4.28 -12.59 0.33
CA ALA A 10 -5.09 -11.66 -0.45
C ALA A 10 -6.12 -12.37 -1.34
N GLY A 11 -5.82 -13.59 -1.81
CA GLY A 11 -6.76 -14.40 -2.59
C GLY A 11 -7.89 -15.04 -1.79
N ASP A 12 -7.72 -15.17 -0.47
CA ASP A 12 -8.65 -15.89 0.41
C ASP A 12 -9.60 -14.97 1.20
N VAL A 13 -9.44 -13.66 1.08
CA VAL A 13 -10.21 -12.68 1.85
C VAL A 13 -11.03 -11.76 0.93
N ASP A 14 -12.17 -11.32 1.42
CA ASP A 14 -12.98 -10.32 0.70
C ASP A 14 -12.38 -8.91 0.78
N VAL A 15 -11.72 -8.60 1.91
CA VAL A 15 -11.08 -7.32 2.19
C VAL A 15 -9.76 -7.56 2.93
N ALA A 16 -8.69 -6.92 2.48
CA ALA A 16 -7.39 -6.88 3.16
C ALA A 16 -7.08 -5.44 3.59
N LEU A 17 -6.82 -5.22 4.88
CA LEU A 17 -6.31 -3.96 5.41
C LEU A 17 -4.80 -4.10 5.59
N LEU A 18 -4.03 -3.30 4.85
CA LEU A 18 -2.58 -3.39 4.81
C LEU A 18 -1.93 -2.14 5.40
N ASP A 19 -0.72 -2.32 5.93
CA ASP A 19 0.12 -1.19 6.36
C ASP A 19 0.43 -0.29 5.16
N GLY A 20 0.11 0.98 5.30
CA GLY A 20 0.41 2.05 4.35
C GLY A 20 1.21 3.17 5.00
N SER A 21 2.08 2.86 5.98
CA SER A 21 2.82 3.89 6.71
C SER A 21 3.60 4.82 5.78
N PHE A 22 4.26 4.28 4.76
CA PHE A 22 5.02 5.08 3.79
C PHE A 22 4.65 4.76 2.35
N TYR A 23 4.46 5.80 1.54
CA TYR A 23 4.13 5.64 0.13
C TYR A 23 5.33 5.11 -0.67
N SER A 24 6.45 5.83 -0.57
CA SER A 24 7.73 5.51 -1.21
C SER A 24 8.90 5.94 -0.31
N LEU A 25 10.13 5.68 -0.76
CA LEU A 25 11.33 6.14 -0.06
C LEU A 25 11.54 7.65 -0.10
N ASP A 26 10.88 8.35 -1.02
CA ASP A 26 10.99 9.80 -1.15
C ASP A 26 10.44 10.53 0.09
N GLU A 27 9.55 9.85 0.84
CA GLU A 27 9.00 10.31 2.10
C GLU A 27 10.02 10.28 3.27
N LEU A 28 11.15 9.59 3.08
CA LEU A 28 12.14 9.33 4.11
C LEU A 28 13.55 9.81 3.69
N PRO A 29 13.73 11.10 3.39
CA PRO A 29 15.01 11.62 2.92
C PRO A 29 16.10 11.39 3.99
N GLY A 30 17.14 10.65 3.62
CA GLY A 30 18.31 10.40 4.46
C GLY A 30 18.15 9.30 5.53
N ARG A 31 17.08 8.50 5.48
CA ARG A 31 16.95 7.30 6.33
C ARG A 31 17.25 6.03 5.55
N ASP A 32 17.83 5.05 6.24
CA ASP A 32 18.06 3.72 5.69
C ASP A 32 16.72 2.97 5.59
N VAL A 33 16.38 2.51 4.38
CA VAL A 33 15.18 1.69 4.09
C VAL A 33 15.07 0.51 5.04
N ALA A 34 16.21 -0.11 5.39
CA ALA A 34 16.26 -1.27 6.26
C ALA A 34 15.88 -0.95 7.72
N SER A 35 15.98 0.33 8.12
CA SER A 35 15.67 0.76 9.48
C SER A 35 14.17 0.99 9.74
N VAL A 36 13.38 1.11 8.67
CA VAL A 36 11.96 1.47 8.76
C VAL A 36 11.11 0.24 9.09
N GLY A 37 11.44 -0.92 8.51
CA GLY A 37 10.77 -2.19 8.81
C GLY A 37 9.32 -2.31 8.31
N HIS A 38 8.80 -1.30 7.61
CA HIS A 38 7.47 -1.29 7.00
C HIS A 38 7.57 -1.51 5.48
N PRO A 39 6.65 -2.27 4.87
CA PRO A 39 6.54 -2.35 3.42
C PRO A 39 6.11 -0.99 2.84
N LEU A 40 6.59 -0.64 1.66
CA LEU A 40 6.11 0.54 0.96
C LEU A 40 4.78 0.24 0.26
N ILE A 41 3.93 1.26 0.13
CA ILE A 41 2.68 1.14 -0.64
C ILE A 41 3.00 0.74 -2.09
N VAL A 42 4.01 1.37 -2.71
CA VAL A 42 4.39 1.06 -4.10
C VAL A 42 4.76 -0.41 -4.31
N ASP A 43 5.52 -1.00 -3.39
CA ASP A 43 5.93 -2.41 -3.46
C ASP A 43 4.73 -3.34 -3.25
N SER A 44 3.83 -2.96 -2.34
CA SER A 44 2.61 -3.72 -2.05
C SER A 44 1.64 -3.73 -3.22
N MET A 45 1.49 -2.58 -3.91
CA MET A 45 0.66 -2.48 -5.12
C MET A 45 1.21 -3.32 -6.27
N GLU A 46 2.54 -3.35 -6.46
CA GLU A 46 3.16 -4.20 -7.49
C GLU A 46 2.93 -5.69 -7.19
N LEU A 47 3.17 -6.11 -5.94
CA LEU A 47 3.02 -7.50 -5.53
C LEU A 47 1.58 -8.00 -5.58
N LEU A 48 0.61 -7.13 -5.29
CA LEU A 48 -0.80 -7.47 -5.17
C LEU A 48 -1.65 -7.01 -6.37
N ALA A 49 -1.02 -6.52 -7.44
CA ALA A 49 -1.67 -6.14 -8.68
C ALA A 49 -2.67 -7.19 -9.23
N PRO A 50 -2.44 -8.52 -9.13
CA PRO A 50 -3.42 -9.51 -9.58
C PRO A 50 -4.78 -9.47 -8.86
N PHE A 51 -4.86 -8.83 -7.69
CA PHE A 51 -6.08 -8.74 -6.88
C PHE A 51 -6.77 -7.38 -6.95
N ALA A 52 -6.17 -6.40 -7.63
CA ALA A 52 -6.64 -5.03 -7.70
C ALA A 52 -7.91 -4.91 -8.56
N ASP A 53 -8.83 -4.04 -8.13
CA ASP A 53 -10.12 -3.82 -8.77
C ASP A 53 -10.53 -2.36 -8.56
N ARG A 54 -10.64 -1.62 -9.66
CA ARG A 54 -10.95 -0.18 -9.65
C ARG A 54 -12.39 0.14 -9.27
N GLU A 55 -13.32 -0.77 -9.54
CA GLU A 55 -14.73 -0.56 -9.22
C GLU A 55 -15.04 -0.99 -7.79
N ARG A 56 -14.36 -2.03 -7.30
CA ARG A 56 -14.55 -2.58 -5.96
C ARG A 56 -13.22 -2.94 -5.30
N PRO A 57 -12.45 -1.94 -4.81
CA PRO A 57 -11.19 -2.20 -4.14
C PRO A 57 -11.37 -3.16 -2.96
N ARG A 58 -10.54 -4.21 -2.94
CA ARG A 58 -10.50 -5.19 -1.84
C ARG A 58 -9.31 -4.98 -0.92
N ILE A 59 -8.26 -4.34 -1.42
CA ILE A 59 -7.04 -4.07 -0.65
C ILE A 59 -7.04 -2.58 -0.32
N TRP A 60 -7.00 -2.28 0.97
CA TRP A 60 -7.06 -0.93 1.51
C TRP A 60 -5.82 -0.67 2.37
N PHE A 61 -5.14 0.43 2.10
CA PHE A 61 -4.03 0.88 2.93
C PHE A 61 -4.56 1.61 4.17
N THR A 62 -3.88 1.46 5.31
CA THR A 62 -4.23 2.14 6.55
C THR A 62 -2.97 2.40 7.37
N HIS A 63 -3.11 3.02 8.56
CA HIS A 63 -1.97 3.32 9.44
C HIS A 63 -0.91 4.20 8.73
N PHE A 64 -1.38 5.25 8.07
CA PHE A 64 -0.53 6.20 7.36
C PHE A 64 0.33 7.02 8.32
N ASN A 65 1.60 7.21 7.97
CA ASN A 65 2.38 8.26 8.60
C ASN A 65 1.85 9.63 8.18
N HIS A 66 2.00 10.64 9.04
CA HIS A 66 1.50 11.99 8.81
C HIS A 66 2.07 12.69 7.57
N SER A 67 3.26 12.26 7.08
CA SER A 67 3.85 12.79 5.85
C SER A 67 3.38 12.07 4.59
N ASN A 68 2.53 11.04 4.70
CA ASN A 68 2.22 10.19 3.57
C ASN A 68 1.38 10.97 2.55
N PRO A 69 1.86 11.15 1.32
CA PRO A 69 1.16 11.95 0.32
C PRO A 69 -0.22 11.36 -0.05
N ALA A 70 -0.44 10.06 0.17
CA ALA A 70 -1.74 9.43 -0.03
C ALA A 70 -2.83 9.99 0.92
N LEU A 71 -2.47 10.65 2.02
CA LEU A 71 -3.44 11.31 2.91
C LEU A 71 -4.15 12.51 2.28
N ASP A 72 -3.57 13.10 1.23
CA ASP A 72 -4.20 14.19 0.47
C ASP A 72 -4.96 13.61 -0.74
N PRO A 73 -6.31 13.67 -0.77
CA PRO A 73 -7.10 13.16 -1.90
C PRO A 73 -6.83 13.86 -3.24
N SER A 74 -6.14 15.01 -3.22
CA SER A 74 -5.75 15.72 -4.44
C SER A 74 -4.33 15.38 -4.92
N SER A 75 -3.59 14.55 -4.17
CA SER A 75 -2.22 14.18 -4.53
C SER A 75 -2.17 13.18 -5.69
N PRO A 76 -1.10 13.21 -6.51
CA PRO A 76 -0.90 12.21 -7.54
C PRO A 76 -0.73 10.80 -6.95
N GLU A 77 -0.20 10.66 -5.74
CA GLU A 77 -0.04 9.38 -5.05
C GLU A 77 -1.38 8.76 -4.65
N HIS A 78 -2.30 9.57 -4.10
CA HIS A 78 -3.66 9.11 -3.80
C HIS A 78 -4.38 8.67 -5.07
N ALA A 79 -4.38 9.52 -6.09
CA ALA A 79 -4.99 9.21 -7.39
C ALA A 79 -4.39 7.93 -7.99
N ARG A 80 -3.07 7.73 -7.86
CA ARG A 80 -2.40 6.54 -8.37
C ARG A 80 -2.86 5.25 -7.69
N ILE A 81 -3.07 5.27 -6.37
CA ILE A 81 -3.56 4.11 -5.60
C ILE A 81 -4.96 3.71 -6.11
N GLU A 82 -5.86 4.68 -6.24
CA GLU A 82 -7.22 4.44 -6.74
C GLU A 82 -7.21 3.98 -8.20
N GLU A 83 -6.42 4.61 -9.07
CA GLU A 83 -6.29 4.25 -10.49
C GLU A 83 -5.84 2.80 -10.69
N LEU A 84 -4.96 2.33 -9.81
CA LEU A 84 -4.46 0.95 -9.84
C LEU A 84 -5.45 -0.06 -9.24
N GLY A 85 -6.57 0.38 -8.66
CA GLY A 85 -7.60 -0.50 -8.11
C GLY A 85 -7.40 -0.89 -6.65
N PHE A 86 -6.72 -0.03 -5.89
CA PHE A 86 -6.52 -0.15 -4.45
C PHE A 86 -7.28 0.97 -3.73
N GLY A 87 -7.49 0.81 -2.42
CA GLY A 87 -8.11 1.81 -1.56
C GLY A 87 -7.12 2.50 -0.63
N VAL A 88 -7.42 3.75 -0.31
CA VAL A 88 -6.72 4.59 0.70
C VAL A 88 -7.63 4.79 1.90
#